data_AF-A0A5C7NPZ4-F1
#
_entry.id   AF-A0A5C7NPZ4-F1
#
_cell.length_a   1.000
_cell.length_b   1.000
_cell.length_c   1.000
_cell.angle_alpha   90.00
_cell.angle_beta   90.00
_cell.angle_gamma   90.00
#
_symmetry.space_group_name_H-M   'P 1'
#
loop_
_entity.id
_entity.type
_entity.pdbx_description
1 polymer ?
#
loop_
_entity_poly.entity_id
_entity_poly.type
_entity_poly.pdbx_seq_one_letter_code
_entity_poly.pdbx_strand_id
1 'polypeptide(L)'
;MSFDDAPAAQAWLDEQARLDEAEQGPLFGGPARITLGQFLGEYAARFSIAKKGYDTEIDRINHYVTALGLPRLKVVKDGNGNRKLVSMSHEQALPAAFQAHLDSRMAQRAQTYAWMAKLARKKVSLRISGHRSRPFQANVAGVSAGT
;
A
#
# COMPACT_ATOMS: atom_id res chain seq x y z
N MET A 1 -0.32 -3.77 35.52
CA MET A 1 -1.36 -4.70 35.05
C MET A 1 -0.74 -6.08 35.15
N SER A 2 -1.24 -6.96 36.01
CA SER A 2 -0.71 -8.33 36.11
C SER A 2 -1.56 -9.26 35.24
N PHE A 3 -0.91 -10.24 34.62
CA PHE A 3 -1.49 -11.18 33.66
C PHE A 3 -1.72 -12.53 34.35
N ASP A 4 -2.06 -12.49 35.64
CA ASP A 4 -1.94 -13.64 36.53
C ASP A 4 -3.09 -14.66 36.34
N ASP A 5 -4.13 -14.32 35.57
CA ASP A 5 -5.15 -15.25 35.12
C ASP A 5 -5.59 -15.04 33.65
N ALA A 6 -6.08 -16.12 33.04
CA ALA A 6 -6.50 -16.15 31.63
C ALA A 6 -7.63 -15.13 31.30
N PRO A 7 -8.61 -14.87 32.19
CA PRO A 7 -9.63 -13.85 31.96
C PRO A 7 -9.06 -12.42 31.88
N ALA A 8 -8.13 -12.04 32.74
CA ALA A 8 -7.50 -10.71 32.70
C ALA A 8 -6.66 -10.53 31.43
N ALA A 9 -5.97 -11.58 30.98
CA ALA A 9 -5.26 -11.57 29.71
C ALA A 9 -6.22 -11.41 28.52
N GLN A 10 -7.36 -12.09 28.52
CA GLN A 10 -8.37 -11.96 27.46
C GLN A 10 -8.99 -10.57 27.44
N ALA A 11 -9.37 -10.01 28.60
CA ALA A 11 -9.91 -8.66 28.69
C ALA A 11 -8.92 -7.60 28.20
N TRP A 12 -7.62 -7.79 28.47
CA TRP A 12 -6.58 -6.93 27.93
C TRP A 12 -6.47 -7.04 26.40
N LEU A 13 -6.50 -8.25 25.84
CA LEU A 13 -6.47 -8.47 24.39
C LEU A 13 -7.68 -7.82 23.69
N ASP A 14 -8.87 -7.91 24.28
CA ASP A 14 -10.10 -7.33 23.75
C ASP A 14 -10.04 -5.80 23.79
N GLU A 15 -9.52 -5.21 24.87
CA GLU A 15 -9.33 -3.76 24.97
C GLU A 15 -8.28 -3.26 23.98
N GLN A 16 -7.17 -3.98 23.80
CA GLN A 16 -6.19 -3.63 22.76
C GLN A 16 -6.81 -3.71 21.37
N ALA A 17 -7.62 -4.73 21.07
CA ALA A 17 -8.31 -4.85 19.79
C ALA A 17 -9.30 -3.70 19.54
N ARG A 18 -10.02 -3.24 20.57
CA ARG A 18 -10.95 -2.11 20.50
C ARG A 18 -10.23 -0.78 20.26
N LEU A 19 -9.11 -0.55 20.96
CA LEU A 19 -8.27 0.64 20.78
C LEU A 19 -7.64 0.66 19.38
N ASP A 20 -7.19 -0.51 18.90
CA ASP A 20 -6.65 -0.68 17.55
C ASP A 20 -7.69 -0.36 16.47
N GLU A 21 -8.93 -0.83 16.62
CA GLU A 21 -10.02 -0.57 15.67
C GLU A 21 -10.35 0.94 15.58
N ALA A 22 -10.36 1.61 16.73
CA ALA A 22 -10.59 3.05 16.81
C ALA A 22 -9.46 3.88 16.18
N GLU A 23 -8.19 3.48 16.33
CA GLU A 23 -7.03 4.20 15.79
C GLU A 23 -6.86 3.99 14.27
N GLN A 24 -7.22 2.81 13.76
CA GLN A 24 -6.96 2.42 12.38
C GLN A 24 -7.91 3.06 11.35
N GLY A 25 -9.12 3.44 11.77
CA GLY A 25 -10.16 4.00 10.91
C GLY A 25 -10.87 2.96 10.04
N PRO A 26 -12.00 3.32 9.37
CA PRO A 26 -12.92 2.37 8.74
C PRO A 26 -12.33 1.57 7.56
N LEU A 27 -11.18 2.00 7.01
CA LEU A 27 -10.48 1.32 5.91
C LEU A 27 -9.63 0.13 6.39
N PHE A 28 -9.17 0.15 7.64
CA PHE A 28 -8.23 -0.82 8.23
C PHE A 28 -8.80 -1.61 9.41
N GLY A 29 -9.95 -1.20 9.96
CA GLY A 29 -10.59 -1.77 11.16
C GLY A 29 -11.15 -3.18 11.02
N GLY A 30 -10.36 -4.15 10.57
CA GLY A 30 -10.71 -5.56 10.70
C GLY A 30 -9.84 -6.51 9.88
N PRO A 31 -9.56 -7.73 10.40
CA PRO A 31 -8.54 -8.65 9.89
C PRO A 31 -8.80 -9.28 8.50
N ALA A 32 -9.76 -8.76 7.71
CA ALA A 32 -10.19 -9.40 6.46
C ALA A 32 -10.74 -8.45 5.37
N ARG A 33 -10.44 -7.15 5.36
CA ARG A 33 -11.05 -6.24 4.35
C ARG A 33 -10.14 -5.91 3.18
N ILE A 34 -8.90 -5.50 3.43
CA ILE A 34 -7.98 -5.09 2.35
C ILE A 34 -7.00 -6.18 1.96
N THR A 35 -6.55 -6.11 0.71
CA THR A 35 -5.51 -6.97 0.14
C THR A 35 -4.11 -6.42 0.45
N LEU A 36 -3.08 -7.24 0.33
CA LEU A 36 -1.69 -6.83 0.60
C LEU A 36 -1.28 -5.62 -0.26
N GLY A 37 -1.66 -5.57 -1.53
CA GLY A 37 -1.32 -4.43 -2.38
C GLY A 37 -2.00 -3.13 -1.94
N GLN A 38 -3.27 -3.19 -1.51
CA GLN A 38 -3.97 -2.04 -0.93
C GLN A 38 -3.31 -1.59 0.38
N PHE A 39 -2.99 -2.55 1.25
CA PHE A 39 -2.29 -2.28 2.50
C PHE A 39 -0.94 -1.60 2.28
N LEU A 40 -0.13 -2.11 1.34
CA LEU A 40 1.19 -1.54 1.05
C LEU A 40 1.10 -0.13 0.46
N GLY A 41 0.09 0.15 -0.37
CA GLY A 41 -0.14 1.50 -0.88
C GLY A 41 -0.42 2.53 0.23
N GLU A 42 -1.13 2.12 1.26
CA GLU A 42 -1.43 2.97 2.41
C GLU A 42 -0.27 3.06 3.40
N TYR A 43 0.44 1.94 3.61
CA TYR A 43 1.68 1.91 4.36
C TYR A 43 2.71 2.88 3.77
N ALA A 44 2.79 2.97 2.43
CA ALA A 44 3.65 3.93 1.75
C ALA A 44 3.35 5.38 2.13
N ALA A 45 2.06 5.75 2.16
CA ALA A 45 1.62 7.10 2.48
C ALA A 45 1.91 7.47 3.95
N ARG A 46 1.79 6.50 4.85
CA ARG A 46 1.95 6.69 6.30
C ARG A 46 3.40 6.66 6.75
N PHE A 47 4.21 5.75 6.19
CA PHE A 47 5.52 5.41 6.75
C PHE A 47 6.66 5.53 5.74
N SER A 48 6.51 4.99 4.53
CA SER A 48 7.63 4.90 3.59
C SER A 48 8.10 6.27 3.11
N ILE A 49 7.19 7.23 2.93
CA ILE A 49 7.52 8.57 2.42
C ILE A 49 8.52 9.36 3.29
N ALA A 50 8.48 9.14 4.61
CA ALA A 50 9.35 9.82 5.57
C ALA A 50 10.76 9.20 5.65
N LYS A 51 10.95 7.98 5.13
CA LYS A 51 12.21 7.24 5.26
C LYS A 51 13.31 7.81 4.38
N LYS A 52 14.56 7.55 4.79
CA LYS A 52 15.74 7.66 3.91
C LYS A 52 15.73 6.45 2.96
N GLY A 53 15.79 6.68 1.65
CA GLY A 53 15.65 5.62 0.64
C GLY A 53 14.19 5.24 0.31
N TYR A 54 13.26 6.19 0.46
CA TYR A 54 11.84 5.98 0.15
C TYR A 54 11.64 5.50 -1.30
N ASP A 55 12.47 5.95 -2.24
CA ASP A 55 12.39 5.63 -3.66
C ASP A 55 12.41 4.12 -3.92
N THR A 56 13.38 3.43 -3.34
CA THR A 56 13.53 1.97 -3.48
C THR A 56 12.37 1.23 -2.83
N GLU A 57 11.86 1.72 -1.70
CA GLU A 57 10.73 1.10 -1.01
C GLU A 57 9.43 1.29 -1.78
N ILE A 58 9.19 2.50 -2.31
CA ILE A 58 8.05 2.81 -3.17
C ILE A 58 8.07 1.98 -4.45
N ASP A 59 9.24 1.78 -5.08
CA ASP A 59 9.36 0.92 -6.26
C ASP A 59 8.99 -0.54 -5.96
N ARG A 60 9.38 -1.07 -4.79
CA ARG A 60 8.96 -2.41 -4.38
C ARG A 60 7.46 -2.49 -4.11
N ILE A 61 6.89 -1.48 -3.45
CA ILE A 61 5.45 -1.39 -3.18
C ILE A 61 4.67 -1.33 -4.49
N ASN A 62 5.17 -0.59 -5.48
CA ASN A 62 4.54 -0.45 -6.77
C ASN A 62 4.32 -1.79 -7.49
N HIS A 63 5.19 -2.79 -7.32
CA HIS A 63 4.95 -4.12 -7.88
C HIS A 63 3.68 -4.80 -7.34
N TYR A 64 3.29 -4.53 -6.10
CA TYR A 64 2.06 -5.07 -5.51
C TYR A 64 0.84 -4.24 -5.89
N VAL A 65 0.99 -2.92 -5.93
CA VAL A 65 -0.09 -1.98 -6.28
C VAL A 65 -0.51 -2.18 -7.74
N THR A 66 0.44 -2.19 -8.67
CA THR A 66 0.13 -2.36 -10.10
C THR A 66 -0.38 -3.76 -10.43
N ALA A 67 0.01 -4.79 -9.67
CA ALA A 67 -0.53 -6.14 -9.83
C ALA A 67 -2.03 -6.27 -9.44
N LEU A 68 -2.57 -5.28 -8.72
CA LEU A 68 -4.00 -5.11 -8.46
C LEU A 68 -4.71 -4.23 -9.50
N GLY A 69 -3.99 -3.73 -10.52
CA GLY A 69 -4.51 -2.75 -11.47
C GLY A 69 -4.65 -1.34 -10.88
N LEU A 70 -4.07 -1.08 -9.70
CA LEU A 70 -4.07 0.24 -9.09
C LEU A 70 -2.97 1.11 -9.70
N PRO A 71 -3.16 2.45 -9.76
CA PRO A 71 -2.15 3.36 -10.28
C PRO A 71 -0.84 3.29 -9.49
N ARG A 72 0.30 3.38 -10.21
CA ARG A 72 1.63 3.43 -9.62
C ARG A 72 1.76 4.66 -8.71
N LEU A 73 2.47 4.51 -7.59
CA LEU A 73 2.72 5.56 -6.61
C LEU A 73 4.06 6.25 -6.89
N LYS A 74 4.08 7.56 -6.70
CA LYS A 74 5.29 8.39 -6.82
C LYS A 74 5.33 9.40 -5.69
N VAL A 75 6.52 9.63 -5.14
CA VAL A 75 6.74 10.74 -4.21
C VAL A 75 7.13 11.99 -5.01
N VAL A 76 6.44 13.08 -4.71
CA VAL A 76 6.72 14.42 -5.24
C VAL A 76 7.00 15.35 -4.06
N LYS A 77 7.63 16.50 -4.32
CA LYS A 77 7.71 17.58 -3.33
C LYS A 77 6.60 18.59 -3.60
N ASP A 78 5.97 19.09 -2.54
CA ASP A 78 5.04 20.22 -2.63
C ASP A 78 5.81 21.55 -2.71
N GLY A 79 5.07 22.66 -2.83
CA GLY A 79 5.65 24.01 -2.91
C GLY A 79 6.45 24.43 -1.68
N ASN A 80 6.30 23.73 -0.55
CA ASN A 80 7.04 23.96 0.69
C ASN A 80 8.21 22.99 0.85
N GLY A 81 8.47 22.14 -0.15
CA GLY A 81 9.53 21.14 -0.12
C GLY A 81 9.17 19.86 0.64
N ASN A 82 7.96 19.74 1.18
CA ASN A 82 7.51 18.53 1.87
C ASN A 82 7.20 17.43 0.87
N ARG A 83 7.49 16.19 1.25
CA ARG A 83 7.19 15.03 0.40
C ARG A 83 5.71 14.69 0.47
N LYS A 84 5.12 14.40 -0.69
CA LYS A 84 3.75 13.90 -0.85
C LYS A 84 3.73 12.68 -1.76
N LEU A 85 2.95 11.67 -1.40
CA LEU A 85 2.70 10.51 -2.26
C LEU A 85 1.53 10.82 -3.19
N VAL A 86 1.69 10.54 -4.48
CA VAL A 86 0.67 10.75 -5.51
C VAL A 86 0.53 9.50 -6.37
N SER A 87 -0.68 9.25 -6.85
CA SER A 87 -0.93 8.25 -7.90
C SER A 87 -0.58 8.82 -9.27
N MET A 88 0.11 8.04 -10.08
CA MET A 88 0.39 8.34 -11.48
C MET A 88 -0.69 7.72 -12.36
N SER A 89 -1.47 8.55 -13.03
CA SER A 89 -2.60 8.13 -13.88
C SER A 89 -2.17 7.36 -15.13
N HIS A 90 -0.94 7.58 -15.63
CA HIS A 90 -0.42 6.92 -16.82
C HIS A 90 1.11 6.85 -16.79
N GLU A 91 1.69 5.72 -17.18
CA GLU A 91 3.12 5.61 -17.44
C GLU A 91 3.42 6.18 -18.83
N GLN A 92 4.38 7.09 -18.97
CA GLN A 92 4.78 7.54 -20.29
C GLN A 92 5.30 6.35 -21.10
N ALA A 93 4.82 6.21 -22.34
CA ALA A 93 5.29 5.17 -23.24
C ALA A 93 6.80 5.28 -23.41
N LEU A 94 7.51 4.20 -23.12
CA LEU A 94 8.95 4.13 -23.29
C LEU A 94 9.30 3.96 -24.77
N PRO A 95 10.47 4.45 -25.22
CA PRO A 95 10.93 4.16 -26.57
C PRO A 95 11.05 2.64 -26.77
N ALA A 96 10.77 2.15 -27.98
CA ALA A 96 10.60 0.72 -28.26
C ALA A 96 11.77 -0.16 -27.79
N ALA A 97 13.02 0.30 -27.96
CA ALA A 97 14.20 -0.44 -27.50
C ALA A 97 14.24 -0.61 -25.97
N PHE A 98 13.83 0.41 -25.21
CA PHE A 98 13.74 0.34 -23.75
C PHE A 98 12.60 -0.57 -23.31
N GLN A 99 11.45 -0.50 -23.99
CA GLN A 99 10.33 -1.40 -23.73
C GLN A 99 10.74 -2.86 -23.96
N ALA A 100 11.36 -3.17 -25.09
CA ALA A 100 11.85 -4.52 -25.40
C ALA A 100 12.88 -5.03 -24.38
N HIS A 101 13.76 -4.16 -23.90
CA HIS A 101 14.70 -4.51 -22.83
C HIS A 101 13.98 -4.84 -21.51
N LEU A 102 12.98 -4.04 -21.12
CA LEU A 102 12.18 -4.32 -19.92
C LEU A 102 11.39 -5.61 -20.06
N ASP A 103 10.76 -5.84 -21.20
CA ASP A 103 9.98 -7.05 -21.48
C ASP A 103 10.86 -8.30 -21.37
N SER A 104 12.07 -8.27 -21.93
CA SER A 104 13.05 -9.35 -21.81
C SER A 104 13.42 -9.64 -20.35
N ARG A 105 13.62 -8.60 -19.54
CA ARG A 105 13.91 -8.75 -18.10
C ARG A 105 12.70 -9.24 -17.31
N MET A 106 11.50 -8.80 -17.66
CA MET A 106 10.26 -9.26 -17.04
C MET A 106 10.00 -10.73 -17.37
N ALA A 107 10.26 -11.17 -18.60
CA ALA A 107 10.14 -12.56 -19.03
C ALA A 107 11.05 -13.49 -18.20
N GLN A 108 12.30 -13.08 -17.96
CA GLN A 108 13.24 -13.83 -17.09
C GLN A 108 12.75 -13.96 -15.63
N ARG A 109 11.86 -13.06 -15.19
CA ARG A 109 11.32 -13.01 -13.83
C ARG A 109 9.81 -13.26 -13.78
N ALA A 110 9.24 -13.88 -14.81
CA ALA A 110 7.80 -14.03 -14.96
C ALA A 110 7.17 -14.73 -13.74
N GLN A 111 7.84 -15.77 -13.22
CA GLN A 111 7.35 -16.49 -12.04
C GLN A 111 7.34 -15.61 -10.78
N THR A 112 8.34 -14.75 -10.60
CA THR A 112 8.39 -13.80 -9.48
C THR A 112 7.24 -12.81 -9.53
N TYR A 113 6.98 -12.22 -10.70
CA TYR A 113 5.87 -11.28 -10.87
C TYR A 113 4.50 -11.96 -10.72
N ALA A 114 4.36 -13.21 -11.18
CA ALA A 114 3.16 -14.01 -10.95
C ALA A 114 2.92 -14.26 -9.44
N TRP A 115 3.98 -14.56 -8.68
CA TRP A 115 3.89 -14.69 -7.24
C TRP A 115 3.57 -13.38 -6.53
N MET A 116 4.20 -12.27 -6.92
CA MET A 116 3.87 -10.94 -6.39
C MET A 116 2.41 -10.59 -6.63
N ALA A 117 1.86 -10.88 -7.82
CA ALA A 117 0.46 -10.68 -8.12
C ALA A 117 -0.47 -11.54 -7.25
N LYS A 118 -0.11 -12.80 -7.02
CA LYS A 118 -0.83 -13.70 -6.11
C LYS A 118 -0.80 -13.18 -4.67
N LEU A 119 0.35 -12.72 -4.19
CA LEU A 119 0.53 -12.16 -2.85
C LEU A 119 -0.24 -10.84 -2.71
N ALA A 120 -0.18 -9.95 -3.71
CA ALA A 120 -0.86 -8.66 -3.70
C ALA A 120 -2.36 -8.80 -3.44
N ARG A 121 -3.00 -9.87 -3.93
CA ARG A 121 -4.43 -10.17 -3.77
C ARG A 121 -4.77 -10.90 -2.46
N LYS A 122 -3.78 -11.39 -1.71
CA LYS A 122 -4.04 -12.03 -0.41
C LYS A 122 -4.54 -10.97 0.56
N LYS A 123 -5.60 -11.31 1.28
CA LYS A 123 -6.10 -10.52 2.42
C LYS A 123 -5.03 -10.48 3.50
N VAL A 124 -4.82 -9.32 4.10
CA VAL A 124 -3.89 -9.14 5.21
C VAL A 124 -4.67 -9.26 6.52
N SER A 125 -4.13 -9.99 7.48
CA SER A 125 -4.65 -10.09 8.85
C SER A 125 -3.93 -9.15 9.83
N LEU A 126 -3.12 -8.20 9.32
CA LEU A 126 -2.15 -7.44 10.11
C LEU A 126 -2.69 -6.10 10.61
N ARG A 127 -2.40 -5.80 11.87
CA ARG A 127 -2.68 -4.55 12.60
C ARG A 127 -1.57 -3.52 12.32
N ILE A 128 -1.93 -2.24 12.10
CA ILE A 128 -0.95 -1.14 12.06
C ILE A 128 -1.05 -0.38 13.39
N SER A 129 -0.07 -0.56 14.28
CA SER A 129 0.07 0.30 15.48
C SER A 129 0.56 1.69 15.06
N GLY A 130 -0.10 2.74 15.56
CA GLY A 130 -0.15 4.04 14.92
C GLY A 130 1.07 4.96 15.06
N HIS A 131 1.22 5.81 14.03
CA HIS A 131 1.35 7.26 14.21
C HIS A 131 0.53 7.98 13.13
N ARG A 132 -0.16 9.05 13.53
CA ARG A 132 -1.25 9.72 12.80
C ARG A 132 -0.85 10.16 11.39
N SER A 133 -1.63 9.77 10.39
CA SER A 133 -1.59 10.37 9.04
C SER A 133 -2.93 10.13 8.33
N ARG A 134 -3.43 11.16 7.65
CA ARG A 134 -4.75 11.20 6.98
C ARG A 134 -4.92 10.02 6.00
N PRO A 135 -6.14 9.45 5.86
CA PRO A 135 -6.40 8.40 4.86
C PRO A 135 -6.16 8.93 3.44
N PHE A 136 -5.54 8.11 2.60
CA PHE A 136 -5.35 8.42 1.18
C PHE A 136 -6.68 8.25 0.44
N GLN A 137 -7.21 9.32 -0.14
CA GLN A 137 -8.38 9.26 -1.03
C GLN A 137 -7.90 9.07 -2.47
N ALA A 138 -8.10 7.87 -3.01
CA ALA A 138 -7.97 7.64 -4.45
C ALA A 138 -9.15 8.31 -5.17
N ASN A 139 -8.92 9.46 -5.80
CA ASN A 139 -9.89 10.05 -6.72
C ASN A 139 -9.96 9.19 -7.99
N VAL A 140 -11.02 8.37 -8.09
CA VAL A 140 -11.40 7.70 -9.34
C VAL A 140 -12.34 8.64 -10.09
N ALA A 141 -11.78 9.58 -10.83
CA ALA A 141 -12.57 10.46 -11.72
C ALA A 141 -11.88 10.57 -13.08
N GLY A 142 -12.59 10.17 -14.14
CA GLY A 142 -12.25 10.53 -15.51
C GLY A 142 -12.16 9.38 -16.53
N VAL A 143 -13.19 8.54 -16.66
CA VAL A 143 -13.50 7.94 -17.97
C VAL A 143 -14.80 8.58 -18.44
N SER A 144 -14.66 9.67 -19.19
CA SER A 144 -15.73 10.25 -19.99
C SER A 144 -16.01 9.30 -21.15
N ALA A 145 -17.09 8.53 -21.08
CA ALA A 145 -17.72 7.94 -22.24
C ALA A 145 -18.50 9.05 -22.95
N GLY A 146 -17.91 9.58 -24.03
CA GLY A 146 -18.64 10.37 -24.99
C GLY A 146 -19.44 9.46 -25.91
N THR A 147 -20.71 9.77 -26.10
CA THR A 147 -21.42 9.60 -27.37
C THR A 147 -22.48 10.69 -27.46
#